data_AF-A0A947ZUR9-F1
#
_entry.id   AF-A0A947ZUR9-F1
#
_cell.length_a   1.000
_cell.length_b   1.000
_cell.length_c   1.000
_cell.angle_alpha   90.00
_cell.angle_beta   90.00
_cell.angle_gamma   90.00
#
_symmetry.space_group_name_H-M   'P 1'
#
loop_
_entity.id
_entity.type
_entity.pdbx_description
1 polymer ?
#
loop_
_entity_poly.entity_id
_entity_poly.type
_entity_poly.pdbx_seq_one_letter_code
_entity_poly.pdbx_strand_id
1 'polypeptide(L)'
;MKNQILSLIFAAVLCLCTKPANAFDRAYTMGDKIDSSPLIVYASVLEVRELVVKNKKAKDQDELVGDYFYRLKVLEVVKGSSMIKEITVIQSPEFRADPRYFAEGQNVIAFLKPNSLSGKFLSRYRLPRRAYYECFANKQGVVAVSDASKDFYLGSIKKYISAKRAKRSKRAAEWASLLVNAPDELKENALLELSARPYYPALNTFVRYLGEENLTSLAYKNLKNFPPDSLEARLDSLMKFWKSDSRLVKVNLLKLVSHIHDDKVFKFLQRSLKDDKFEVRATAAQSLEGWTDKKAVKSLKKALNDADDYVRSAAYEALTKQGFQIEKKDDLTYKILQEPEKTNSHKK
;
A
#
# COMPACT_ATOMS: atom_id res chain seq x y z
N MET A 1 47.30 -4.54 -23.77
CA MET A 1 46.38 -4.86 -22.65
C MET A 1 46.10 -3.65 -21.74
N LYS A 2 45.85 -2.45 -22.30
CA LYS A 2 45.42 -1.26 -21.55
C LYS A 2 44.06 -0.70 -22.00
N ASN A 3 43.42 -1.34 -22.99
CA ASN A 3 42.15 -0.89 -23.56
C ASN A 3 40.92 -1.72 -23.11
N GLN A 4 41.09 -2.67 -22.19
CA GLN A 4 39.96 -3.37 -21.55
C GLN A 4 39.59 -2.79 -20.17
N ILE A 5 40.40 -1.88 -19.62
CA ILE A 5 40.13 -1.27 -18.30
C ILE A 5 39.32 0.03 -18.43
N LEU A 6 39.28 0.67 -19.61
CA LEU A 6 38.45 1.87 -19.83
C LEU A 6 36.99 1.60 -20.17
N SER A 7 36.62 0.41 -20.69
CA SER A 7 35.20 0.09 -20.94
C SER A 7 34.44 -0.27 -19.66
N LEU A 8 35.15 -0.70 -18.60
CA LEU A 8 34.58 -0.99 -17.29
C LEU A 8 34.31 0.25 -16.42
N ILE A 9 34.94 1.40 -16.75
CA ILE A 9 34.73 2.65 -15.99
C ILE A 9 33.60 3.50 -16.60
N PHE A 10 33.29 3.33 -17.89
CA PHE A 10 32.10 3.97 -18.49
C PHE A 10 30.78 3.24 -18.17
N ALA A 11 30.84 1.96 -17.78
CA ALA A 11 29.67 1.23 -17.26
C ALA A 11 29.34 1.59 -15.80
N ALA A 12 30.26 2.21 -15.06
CA ALA A 12 30.06 2.58 -13.65
C ALA A 12 29.48 3.99 -13.44
N VAL A 13 29.37 4.82 -14.49
CA VAL A 13 28.76 6.17 -14.44
C VAL A 13 27.34 6.20 -15.00
N LEU A 14 26.84 5.08 -15.55
CA LEU A 14 25.43 4.87 -15.89
C LEU A 14 24.60 4.24 -14.75
N CYS A 15 25.11 4.29 -13.51
CA CYS A 15 24.33 4.09 -12.27
C CYS A 15 23.56 5.35 -11.82
N LEU A 16 23.16 6.20 -12.78
CA LEU A 16 22.20 7.28 -12.57
C LEU A 16 20.90 6.91 -13.30
N CYS A 17 19.84 6.71 -12.51
CA CYS A 17 18.45 6.59 -12.94
C CYS A 17 18.03 5.24 -13.56
N THR A 18 18.30 4.12 -12.90
CA THR A 18 17.42 2.96 -13.06
C THR A 18 16.08 3.27 -12.37
N LYS A 19 15.11 3.66 -13.18
CA LYS A 19 13.68 3.68 -12.82
C LYS A 19 13.35 2.34 -12.14
N PRO A 20 12.58 2.31 -11.04
CA PRO A 20 12.03 1.06 -10.56
C PRO A 20 10.95 0.62 -11.57
N ALA A 21 11.32 -0.25 -12.49
CA ALA A 21 10.38 -1.05 -13.25
C ALA A 21 10.08 -2.29 -12.43
N ASN A 22 8.88 -2.34 -11.86
CA ASN A 22 8.02 -3.52 -11.95
C ASN A 22 6.58 -2.98 -12.02
N ALA A 23 6.20 -2.73 -13.26
CA ALA A 23 4.83 -2.45 -13.68
C ALA A 23 4.08 -3.79 -13.71
N PHE A 24 3.55 -4.20 -12.57
CA PHE A 24 2.29 -4.94 -12.41
C PHE A 24 1.82 -4.68 -10.97
N ASP A 25 0.64 -4.08 -10.85
CA ASP A 25 -0.10 -3.77 -9.61
C ASP A 25 0.46 -2.71 -8.63
N ARG A 26 0.82 -1.51 -9.12
CA ARG A 26 0.36 -0.33 -8.34
C ARG A 26 -1.14 -0.23 -8.62
N ALA A 27 -1.95 -0.80 -7.73
CA ALA A 27 -3.36 -0.43 -7.65
C ALA A 27 -3.42 1.11 -7.68
N TYR A 28 -4.17 1.67 -8.63
CA TYR A 28 -4.32 3.13 -8.74
C TYR A 28 -4.87 3.66 -7.42
N THR A 29 -4.00 4.26 -6.60
CA THR A 29 -4.39 4.74 -5.29
C THR A 29 -5.22 6.02 -5.43
N MET A 30 -5.97 6.37 -4.38
CA MET A 30 -6.75 7.61 -4.38
C MET A 30 -5.85 8.86 -4.59
N GLY A 31 -4.62 8.85 -4.06
CA GLY A 31 -3.64 9.91 -4.24
C GLY A 31 -3.25 10.16 -5.70
N ASP A 32 -2.98 9.09 -6.46
CA ASP A 32 -2.63 9.19 -7.88
C ASP A 32 -3.73 9.90 -8.69
N LYS A 33 -4.99 9.62 -8.36
CA LYS A 33 -6.17 10.28 -8.96
C LYS A 33 -6.25 11.75 -8.57
N ILE A 34 -6.02 12.09 -7.29
CA ILE A 34 -6.01 13.49 -6.82
C ILE A 34 -4.92 14.30 -7.55
N ASP A 35 -3.71 13.74 -7.69
CA ASP A 35 -2.59 14.41 -8.32
C ASP A 35 -2.86 14.65 -9.82
N SER A 36 -3.34 13.62 -10.52
CA SER A 36 -3.57 13.66 -11.97
C SER A 36 -4.84 14.39 -12.42
N SER A 37 -5.81 14.63 -11.52
CA SER A 37 -7.06 15.32 -11.85
C SER A 37 -6.88 16.84 -11.86
N PRO A 38 -7.08 17.55 -12.99
CA PRO A 38 -7.13 19.01 -12.99
C PRO A 38 -8.40 19.58 -12.34
N LEU A 39 -9.50 18.82 -12.33
CA LEU A 39 -10.78 19.20 -11.72
C LEU A 39 -11.24 18.10 -10.75
N ILE A 40 -11.56 18.48 -9.51
CA ILE A 40 -12.16 17.59 -8.50
C ILE A 40 -13.39 18.31 -7.94
N VAL A 41 -14.55 17.67 -8.01
CA VAL A 41 -15.81 18.25 -7.56
C VAL A 41 -16.60 17.29 -6.71
N TYR A 42 -17.35 17.83 -5.76
CA TYR A 42 -18.50 17.17 -5.17
C TYR A 42 -19.75 17.62 -5.92
N ALA A 43 -20.51 16.67 -6.44
CA ALA A 43 -21.61 16.96 -7.34
C ALA A 43 -22.80 16.02 -7.12
N SER A 44 -23.98 16.46 -7.52
CA SER A 44 -25.18 15.63 -7.61
C SER A 44 -25.47 15.29 -9.06
N VAL A 45 -25.83 14.04 -9.32
CA VAL A 45 -26.11 13.54 -10.66
C VAL A 45 -27.52 13.98 -11.08
N LEU A 46 -27.60 14.86 -12.09
CA LEU A 46 -28.88 15.37 -12.61
C LEU A 46 -29.48 14.49 -13.70
N GLU A 47 -28.64 13.85 -14.51
CA GLU A 47 -29.09 13.02 -15.62
C GLU A 47 -28.02 11.97 -15.88
N VAL A 48 -28.47 10.74 -16.11
CA VAL A 48 -27.66 9.66 -16.66
C VAL A 48 -28.40 9.05 -17.83
N ARG A 49 -27.70 8.91 -18.95
CA ARG A 49 -28.24 8.16 -20.08
C ARG A 49 -27.13 7.47 -20.86
N GLU A 50 -27.45 6.32 -21.40
CA GLU A 50 -26.60 5.66 -22.38
C GLU A 50 -26.68 6.39 -23.72
N LEU A 51 -25.54 6.52 -24.39
CA LEU A 51 -25.47 7.14 -25.70
C LEU A 51 -25.93 6.15 -26.77
N VAL A 52 -26.86 6.63 -27.59
CA VAL A 52 -27.45 5.89 -28.70
C VAL A 52 -27.03 6.46 -30.04
N VAL A 53 -27.01 5.62 -31.08
CA VAL A 53 -26.77 6.01 -32.48
C VAL A 53 -27.92 5.57 -33.34
N LYS A 54 -28.38 6.44 -34.26
CA LYS A 54 -29.43 6.06 -35.22
C LYS A 54 -28.95 4.94 -36.14
N ASN A 55 -29.68 3.83 -36.16
CA ASN A 55 -29.47 2.79 -37.14
C ASN A 55 -29.99 3.26 -38.52
N LYS A 56 -29.08 3.45 -39.49
CA LYS A 56 -29.47 3.86 -40.85
C LYS A 56 -30.16 2.74 -41.65
N LYS A 57 -30.05 1.47 -41.22
CA LYS A 57 -30.59 0.29 -41.94
C LYS A 57 -31.93 -0.19 -41.40
N ALA A 58 -32.23 0.05 -40.12
CA ALA A 58 -33.53 -0.23 -39.51
C ALA A 58 -34.23 1.11 -39.26
N LYS A 59 -35.28 1.41 -40.03
CA LYS A 59 -36.09 2.63 -39.83
C LYS A 59 -36.56 2.68 -38.36
N ASP A 60 -36.09 3.70 -37.65
CA ASP A 60 -36.50 4.13 -36.31
C ASP A 60 -36.15 3.23 -35.11
N GLN A 61 -35.03 2.50 -35.16
CA GLN A 61 -34.45 1.90 -33.95
C GLN A 61 -33.06 2.48 -33.64
N ASP A 62 -32.92 3.01 -32.43
CA ASP A 62 -31.67 3.51 -31.87
C ASP A 62 -30.81 2.33 -31.36
N GLU A 63 -29.52 2.30 -31.72
CA GLU A 63 -28.56 1.27 -31.31
C GLU A 63 -27.73 1.78 -30.12
N LEU A 64 -27.66 0.98 -29.04
CA LEU A 64 -26.87 1.27 -27.84
C LEU A 64 -25.38 1.05 -28.13
N VAL A 65 -24.53 1.99 -27.70
CA VAL A 65 -23.08 1.92 -27.96
C VAL A 65 -22.25 1.65 -26.70
N GLY A 66 -22.86 1.70 -25.50
CA GLY A 66 -22.19 1.45 -24.22
C GLY A 66 -21.49 2.67 -23.60
N ASP A 67 -21.32 3.77 -24.34
CA ASP A 67 -20.84 5.04 -23.75
C ASP A 67 -21.95 5.70 -22.93
N TYR A 68 -21.61 6.33 -21.80
CA TYR A 68 -22.58 7.01 -20.94
C TYR A 68 -22.35 8.52 -20.90
N PHE A 69 -23.47 9.23 -20.85
CA PHE A 69 -23.55 10.67 -20.66
C PHE A 69 -24.04 10.97 -19.25
N TYR A 70 -23.33 11.85 -18.53
CA TYR A 70 -23.73 12.35 -17.23
C TYR A 70 -23.78 13.88 -17.25
N ARG A 71 -24.85 14.42 -16.65
CA ARG A 71 -24.94 15.83 -16.30
C ARG A 71 -24.86 15.96 -14.79
N LEU A 72 -23.88 16.69 -14.27
CA LEU A 72 -23.66 16.81 -12.83
C LEU A 72 -23.81 18.27 -12.41
N LYS A 73 -24.62 18.50 -11.37
CA LYS A 73 -24.71 19.78 -10.66
C LYS A 73 -23.57 19.86 -9.67
N VAL A 74 -22.66 20.82 -9.86
CA VAL A 74 -21.53 21.03 -8.95
C VAL A 74 -22.04 21.67 -7.67
N LEU A 75 -21.86 20.96 -6.55
CA LEU A 75 -22.20 21.45 -5.22
C LEU A 75 -20.98 22.13 -4.57
N GLU A 76 -19.79 21.56 -4.76
CA GLU A 76 -18.53 22.12 -4.28
C GLU A 76 -17.36 21.79 -5.22
N VAL A 77 -16.47 22.76 -5.44
CA VAL A 77 -15.22 22.54 -6.18
C VAL A 77 -14.08 22.36 -5.18
N VAL A 78 -13.44 21.18 -5.20
CA VAL A 78 -12.33 20.83 -4.32
C VAL A 78 -10.98 21.21 -4.94
N LYS A 79 -10.85 21.05 -6.26
CA LYS A 79 -9.67 21.42 -7.06
C LYS A 79 -10.15 21.91 -8.42
N GLY A 80 -9.68 23.06 -8.89
CA GLY A 80 -10.09 23.65 -10.18
C GLY A 80 -10.78 25.00 -10.01
N SER A 81 -11.50 25.45 -11.04
CA SER A 81 -12.19 26.75 -11.04
C SER A 81 -13.50 26.69 -10.23
N SER A 82 -13.68 27.61 -9.28
CA SER A 82 -14.89 27.74 -8.46
C SER A 82 -16.12 28.25 -9.22
N MET A 83 -15.94 28.73 -10.45
CA MET A 83 -17.03 29.26 -11.29
C MET A 83 -17.87 28.16 -11.95
N ILE A 84 -17.40 26.91 -11.94
CA ILE A 84 -18.08 25.78 -12.56
C ILE A 84 -19.30 25.40 -11.73
N LYS A 85 -20.50 25.49 -12.32
CA LYS A 85 -21.78 25.15 -11.67
C LYS A 85 -22.39 23.84 -12.18
N GLU A 86 -22.07 23.47 -13.41
CA GLU A 86 -22.53 22.26 -14.05
C GLU A 86 -21.42 21.70 -14.93
N ILE A 87 -21.33 20.37 -15.01
CA ILE A 87 -20.37 19.68 -15.85
C ILE A 87 -21.05 18.56 -16.63
N THR A 88 -20.50 18.29 -17.80
CA THR A 88 -20.93 17.18 -18.65
C THR A 88 -19.80 16.18 -18.78
N VAL A 89 -20.07 14.94 -18.41
CA VAL A 89 -19.09 13.85 -18.42
C VAL A 89 -19.50 12.82 -19.46
N ILE A 90 -18.53 12.39 -20.26
CA ILE A 90 -18.66 11.23 -21.16
C ILE A 90 -17.75 10.14 -20.62
N GLN A 91 -18.30 8.94 -20.45
CA GLN A 91 -17.56 7.78 -19.96
C GLN A 91 -17.71 6.61 -20.92
N SER A 92 -16.57 6.05 -21.36
CA SER A 92 -16.57 4.92 -22.29
C SER A 92 -16.72 3.54 -21.63
N PRO A 93 -17.32 2.56 -22.33
CA PRO A 93 -17.67 1.25 -21.79
C PRO A 93 -16.49 0.33 -21.52
N GLU A 94 -15.28 0.66 -21.98
CA GLU A 94 -14.09 -0.20 -21.83
C GLU A 94 -13.54 -0.23 -20.40
N PHE A 95 -14.04 0.65 -19.53
CA PHE A 95 -13.48 0.93 -18.21
C PHE A 95 -14.26 0.28 -17.04
N ARG A 96 -14.71 -0.97 -17.25
CA ARG A 96 -15.79 -1.66 -16.50
C ARG A 96 -15.47 -2.08 -15.06
N ALA A 97 -16.41 -1.73 -14.21
CA ALA A 97 -16.87 -2.27 -12.93
C ALA A 97 -18.37 -1.89 -12.89
N ASP A 98 -19.18 -2.57 -13.70
CA ASP A 98 -20.60 -2.26 -13.94
C ASP A 98 -21.48 -2.68 -12.73
N PRO A 99 -22.72 -2.15 -12.51
CA PRO A 99 -23.76 -2.19 -13.54
C PRO A 99 -24.45 -0.87 -13.96
N ARG A 100 -24.13 0.35 -13.46
CA ARG A 100 -24.73 1.68 -13.83
C ARG A 100 -24.23 2.82 -12.91
N TYR A 101 -23.20 3.56 -13.31
CA TYR A 101 -22.17 4.09 -12.39
C TYR A 101 -22.53 5.10 -11.30
N PHE A 102 -23.52 5.97 -11.45
CA PHE A 102 -24.18 6.63 -10.30
C PHE A 102 -25.61 6.88 -10.73
N ALA A 103 -26.58 6.74 -9.82
CA ALA A 103 -27.98 6.98 -10.14
C ALA A 103 -28.27 8.49 -10.18
N GLU A 104 -29.33 8.87 -10.89
CA GLU A 104 -29.89 10.22 -10.77
C GLU A 104 -30.22 10.51 -9.29
N GLY A 105 -29.89 11.72 -8.85
CA GLY A 105 -30.00 12.15 -7.45
C GLY A 105 -28.84 11.72 -6.55
N GLN A 106 -27.93 10.86 -7.01
CA GLN A 106 -26.79 10.43 -6.20
C GLN A 106 -25.71 11.52 -6.08
N ASN A 107 -25.13 11.64 -4.89
CA ASN A 107 -24.00 12.52 -4.63
C ASN A 107 -22.66 11.78 -4.84
N VAL A 108 -21.71 12.45 -5.50
CA VAL A 108 -20.45 11.85 -5.94
C VAL A 108 -19.28 12.81 -5.72
N ILE A 109 -18.09 12.24 -5.48
CA ILE A 109 -16.82 12.98 -5.64
C ILE A 109 -16.19 12.54 -6.96
N ALA A 110 -16.17 13.45 -7.94
CA ALA A 110 -15.69 13.18 -9.27
C ALA A 110 -14.27 13.73 -9.48
N PHE A 111 -13.41 12.88 -10.03
CA PHE A 111 -12.03 13.15 -10.44
C PHE A 111 -12.01 13.28 -11.97
N LEU A 112 -11.78 14.49 -12.49
CA LEU A 112 -12.13 14.84 -13.87
C LEU A 112 -10.96 15.43 -14.65
N LYS A 113 -10.89 15.02 -15.92
CA LYS A 113 -9.99 15.59 -16.94
C LYS A 113 -10.79 16.19 -18.11
N PRO A 114 -10.34 17.30 -18.70
CA PRO A 114 -10.93 17.81 -19.94
C PRO A 114 -10.85 16.77 -21.04
N ASN A 115 -11.97 16.56 -21.73
CA ASN A 115 -12.07 15.67 -22.87
C ASN A 115 -12.43 16.48 -24.12
N SER A 116 -11.60 16.36 -25.15
CA SER A 116 -11.79 17.03 -26.44
C SER A 116 -12.45 16.07 -27.43
N LEU A 117 -13.78 16.06 -27.44
CA LEU A 117 -14.55 15.21 -28.34
C LEU A 117 -14.42 15.68 -29.80
N SER A 118 -14.15 14.74 -30.70
CA SER A 118 -14.08 15.05 -32.14
C SER A 118 -15.43 15.48 -32.70
N GLY A 119 -15.43 16.32 -33.74
CA GLY A 119 -16.68 16.71 -34.43
C GLY A 119 -17.47 15.52 -34.98
N LYS A 120 -16.77 14.45 -35.40
CA LYS A 120 -17.40 13.18 -35.81
C LYS A 120 -18.13 12.51 -34.65
N PHE A 121 -17.52 12.47 -33.46
CA PHE A 121 -18.14 11.93 -32.25
C PHE A 121 -19.37 12.74 -31.84
N LEU A 122 -19.23 14.07 -31.75
CA LEU A 122 -20.35 14.97 -31.40
C LEU A 122 -21.53 14.82 -32.36
N SER A 123 -21.27 14.74 -33.67
CA SER A 123 -22.30 14.54 -34.69
C SER A 123 -22.95 13.15 -34.58
N ARG A 124 -22.14 12.09 -34.39
CA ARG A 124 -22.61 10.71 -34.23
C ARG A 124 -23.63 10.58 -33.09
N TYR A 125 -23.39 11.25 -31.97
CA TYR A 125 -24.24 11.17 -30.77
C TYR A 125 -25.12 12.41 -30.52
N ARG A 126 -25.19 13.34 -31.49
CA ARG A 126 -25.99 14.59 -31.42
C ARG A 126 -25.71 15.43 -30.17
N LEU A 127 -24.45 15.50 -29.77
CA LEU A 127 -24.03 16.23 -28.59
C LEU A 127 -23.76 17.71 -28.93
N PRO A 128 -24.17 18.67 -28.08
CA PRO A 128 -23.90 20.09 -28.31
C PRO A 128 -22.41 20.39 -28.22
N ARG A 129 -21.94 21.45 -28.89
CA ARG A 129 -20.55 21.92 -28.77
C ARG A 129 -20.37 22.67 -27.45
N ARG A 130 -19.81 21.99 -26.45
CA ARG A 130 -19.45 22.52 -25.12
C ARG A 130 -18.22 21.80 -24.58
N ALA A 131 -17.75 22.20 -23.39
CA ALA A 131 -16.70 21.49 -22.68
C ALA A 131 -17.22 20.13 -22.16
N TYR A 132 -16.42 19.09 -22.35
CA TYR A 132 -16.69 17.74 -21.85
C TYR A 132 -15.55 17.29 -20.94
N TYR A 133 -15.88 16.35 -20.05
CA TYR A 133 -14.92 15.74 -19.14
C TYR A 133 -15.00 14.22 -19.19
N GLU A 134 -13.96 13.56 -18.73
CA GLU A 134 -13.89 12.12 -18.51
C GLU A 134 -13.50 11.83 -17.06
N CYS A 135 -13.98 10.72 -16.50
CA CYS A 135 -13.58 10.24 -15.17
C CYS A 135 -12.34 9.34 -15.26
N PHE A 136 -11.57 9.26 -14.17
CA PHE A 136 -10.49 8.29 -14.06
C PHE A 136 -11.04 6.87 -13.94
N ALA A 137 -10.91 6.12 -15.02
CA ALA A 137 -11.21 4.70 -15.11
C ALA A 137 -10.29 3.85 -14.22
N ASN A 138 -10.88 3.15 -13.23
CA ASN A 138 -10.68 1.73 -12.87
C ASN A 138 -11.01 1.50 -11.37
N LYS A 139 -11.79 0.44 -11.09
CA LYS A 139 -12.33 -0.19 -9.84
C LYS A 139 -12.60 0.60 -8.54
N GLN A 140 -12.06 1.79 -8.34
CA GLN A 140 -12.35 2.74 -7.24
C GLN A 140 -12.18 4.20 -7.72
N GLY A 141 -12.41 4.48 -9.02
CA GLY A 141 -12.11 5.74 -9.70
C GLY A 141 -13.01 6.92 -9.35
N VAL A 142 -14.19 6.62 -8.82
CA VAL A 142 -15.17 7.59 -8.33
C VAL A 142 -15.74 7.03 -7.05
N VAL A 143 -15.74 7.84 -5.99
CA VAL A 143 -16.35 7.44 -4.73
C VAL A 143 -17.77 7.96 -4.77
N ALA A 144 -18.74 7.05 -4.88
CA ALA A 144 -20.10 7.35 -4.47
C ALA A 144 -20.05 7.72 -2.99
N VAL A 145 -20.47 8.94 -2.64
CA VAL A 145 -20.33 9.43 -1.27
C VAL A 145 -21.71 9.64 -0.70
N SER A 146 -22.03 8.89 0.35
CA SER A 146 -23.19 9.17 1.18
C SER A 146 -23.01 10.52 1.87
N ASP A 147 -24.11 11.19 2.22
CA ASP A 147 -24.01 12.44 2.96
C ASP A 147 -23.27 12.27 4.31
N ALA A 148 -23.37 11.08 4.92
CA ALA A 148 -22.66 10.73 6.16
C ALA A 148 -21.13 10.64 6.00
N SER A 149 -20.62 10.28 4.81
CA SER A 149 -19.18 10.14 4.54
C SER A 149 -18.58 11.34 3.77
N LYS A 150 -19.42 12.31 3.38
CA LYS A 150 -19.03 13.50 2.61
C LYS A 150 -17.86 14.24 3.23
N ASP A 151 -18.04 14.76 4.44
CA ASP A 151 -17.06 15.65 5.05
C ASP A 151 -15.75 14.92 5.40
N PHE A 152 -15.85 13.62 5.70
CA PHE A 152 -14.70 12.76 5.90
C PHE A 152 -13.82 12.67 4.65
N TYR A 153 -14.40 12.37 3.48
CA TYR A 153 -13.65 12.30 2.23
C TYR A 153 -13.19 13.67 1.74
N LEU A 154 -14.06 14.69 1.74
CA LEU A 154 -13.70 16.03 1.28
C LEU A 154 -12.61 16.65 2.15
N GLY A 155 -12.72 16.54 3.47
CA GLY A 155 -11.69 16.99 4.40
C GLY A 155 -10.36 16.28 4.16
N SER A 156 -10.38 14.97 3.93
CA SER A 156 -9.17 14.19 3.66
C SER A 156 -8.52 14.56 2.33
N ILE A 157 -9.29 14.76 1.26
CA ILE A 157 -8.76 15.20 -0.05
C ILE A 157 -8.15 16.60 0.06
N LYS A 158 -8.81 17.52 0.76
CA LYS A 158 -8.28 18.88 0.99
C LYS A 158 -6.96 18.85 1.76
N LYS A 159 -6.87 18.05 2.82
CA LYS A 159 -5.63 17.83 3.56
C LYS A 159 -4.53 17.24 2.69
N TYR A 160 -4.84 16.28 1.82
CA TYR A 160 -3.90 15.72 0.85
C TYR A 160 -3.34 16.79 -0.09
N ILE A 161 -4.21 17.61 -0.69
CA ILE A 161 -3.79 18.69 -1.59
C ILE A 161 -2.94 19.73 -0.83
N SER A 162 -3.30 20.05 0.42
CA SER A 162 -2.50 20.90 1.32
C SER A 162 -1.11 20.32 1.53
N ALA A 163 -1.01 19.04 1.90
CA ALA A 163 0.25 18.36 2.14
C ALA A 163 1.17 18.35 0.91
N LYS A 164 0.63 18.05 -0.28
CA LYS A 164 1.37 18.10 -1.55
C LYS A 164 1.94 19.48 -1.84
N ARG A 165 1.16 20.54 -1.57
CA ARG A 165 1.55 21.94 -1.83
C ARG A 165 2.37 22.56 -0.72
N ALA A 166 2.45 21.92 0.45
CA ALA A 166 3.15 22.48 1.59
C ALA A 166 4.64 22.67 1.31
N LYS A 167 5.20 23.74 1.92
CA LYS A 167 6.64 24.00 1.94
C LYS A 167 7.37 22.81 2.59
N ARG A 168 8.60 22.55 2.17
CA ARG A 168 9.43 21.42 2.64
C ARG A 168 9.48 21.29 4.18
N SER A 169 9.52 22.42 4.89
CA SER A 169 9.56 22.46 6.37
C SER A 169 8.28 22.01 7.06
N LYS A 170 7.11 22.15 6.42
CA LYS A 170 5.80 21.78 6.99
C LYS A 170 5.22 20.49 6.41
N ARG A 171 5.72 20.06 5.25
CA ARG A 171 5.18 18.93 4.48
C ARG A 171 5.02 17.63 5.28
N ALA A 172 6.00 17.29 6.11
CA ALA A 172 5.92 16.07 6.93
C ALA A 172 4.78 16.14 7.97
N ALA A 173 4.57 17.30 8.60
CA ALA A 173 3.48 17.49 9.55
C ALA A 173 2.11 17.43 8.85
N GLU A 174 1.99 18.02 7.65
CA GLU A 174 0.77 17.94 6.85
C GLU A 174 0.44 16.50 6.46
N TRP A 175 1.44 15.72 6.01
CA TRP A 175 1.25 14.29 5.74
C TRP A 175 0.86 13.52 7.00
N ALA A 176 1.49 13.82 8.14
CA ALA A 176 1.14 13.18 9.40
C ALA A 176 -0.31 13.46 9.84
N SER A 177 -0.86 14.63 9.47
CA SER A 177 -2.26 14.98 9.77
C SER A 177 -3.27 14.06 9.08
N LEU A 178 -2.91 13.50 7.91
CA LEU A 178 -3.73 12.51 7.20
C LEU A 178 -3.70 11.14 7.87
N LEU A 179 -2.73 10.88 8.74
CA LEU A 179 -2.71 9.66 9.54
C LEU A 179 -3.71 9.73 10.70
N VAL A 180 -4.52 10.78 10.79
CA VAL A 180 -5.57 10.92 11.80
C VAL A 180 -6.88 11.16 11.06
N ASN A 181 -7.80 10.20 11.19
CA ASN A 181 -9.16 10.27 10.64
C ASN A 181 -9.19 10.57 9.13
N ALA A 182 -8.62 9.65 8.33
CA ALA A 182 -8.71 9.65 6.87
C ALA A 182 -9.00 8.24 6.34
N PRO A 183 -9.48 8.07 5.09
CA PRO A 183 -9.58 6.78 4.42
C PRO A 183 -8.24 6.06 4.37
N ASP A 184 -8.25 4.73 4.40
CA ASP A 184 -7.03 3.91 4.43
C ASP A 184 -6.15 4.13 3.21
N GLU A 185 -6.74 4.39 2.04
CA GLU A 185 -6.02 4.70 0.81
C GLU A 185 -5.25 6.03 0.90
N LEU A 186 -5.78 7.01 1.63
CA LEU A 186 -5.09 8.29 1.86
C LEU A 186 -4.07 8.21 3.00
N LYS A 187 -4.34 7.39 4.03
CA LYS A 187 -3.34 7.04 5.03
C LYS A 187 -2.15 6.36 4.36
N GLU A 188 -2.37 5.36 3.52
CA GLU A 188 -1.32 4.66 2.75
C GLU A 188 -0.46 5.66 1.97
N ASN A 189 -1.07 6.57 1.23
CA ASN A 189 -0.33 7.60 0.51
C ASN A 189 0.50 8.51 1.42
N ALA A 190 -0.09 8.97 2.53
CA ALA A 190 0.63 9.79 3.51
C ALA A 190 1.80 9.04 4.15
N LEU A 191 1.62 7.76 4.47
CA LEU A 191 2.66 6.89 5.01
C LEU A 191 3.78 6.66 3.99
N LEU A 192 3.48 6.49 2.70
CA LEU A 192 4.49 6.38 1.64
C LEU A 192 5.33 7.64 1.51
N GLU A 193 4.69 8.81 1.54
CA GLU A 193 5.37 10.11 1.48
C GLU A 193 6.27 10.35 2.70
N LEU A 194 5.87 9.85 3.87
CA LEU A 194 6.68 9.89 5.08
C LEU A 194 7.79 8.85 5.09
N SER A 195 7.66 7.74 4.35
CA SER A 195 8.60 6.61 4.40
C SER A 195 10.02 6.88 3.90
N ALA A 196 10.22 7.97 3.17
CA ALA A 196 11.54 8.36 2.70
C ALA A 196 12.50 8.75 3.83
N ARG A 197 12.00 9.10 5.03
CA ARG A 197 12.81 9.46 6.21
C ARG A 197 12.09 9.08 7.51
N PRO A 198 12.79 8.60 8.55
CA PRO A 198 12.16 8.36 9.85
C PRO A 198 11.54 9.65 10.38
N TYR A 199 10.21 9.70 10.47
CA TYR A 199 9.47 10.86 10.99
C TYR A 199 8.96 10.54 12.39
N TYR A 200 9.77 10.90 13.40
CA TYR A 200 9.50 10.65 14.83
C TYR A 200 8.11 11.09 15.31
N PRO A 201 7.54 12.25 14.89
CA PRO A 201 6.19 12.61 15.32
C PRO A 201 5.10 11.65 14.83
N ALA A 202 5.33 10.85 13.78
CA ALA A 202 4.40 9.81 13.33
C ALA A 202 4.71 8.41 13.89
N LEU A 203 5.77 8.24 14.71
CA LEU A 203 6.17 6.93 15.24
C LEU A 203 5.00 6.20 15.93
N ASN A 204 4.29 6.88 16.83
CA ASN A 204 3.15 6.29 17.53
C ASN A 204 2.03 5.86 16.57
N THR A 205 1.86 6.61 15.48
CA THR A 205 0.85 6.30 14.46
C THR A 205 1.24 5.09 13.63
N PHE A 206 2.51 4.97 13.24
CA PHE A 206 3.02 3.77 12.59
C PHE A 206 2.87 2.54 13.50
N VAL A 207 3.18 2.67 14.79
CA VAL A 207 2.96 1.60 15.79
C VAL A 207 1.49 1.17 15.77
N ARG A 208 0.54 2.12 15.82
CA ARG A 208 -0.90 1.81 15.74
C ARG A 208 -1.26 1.05 14.46
N TYR A 209 -0.75 1.49 13.31
CA TYR A 209 -1.04 0.87 12.01
C TYR A 209 -0.38 -0.47 11.77
N LEU A 210 0.58 -0.88 12.61
CA LEU A 210 1.08 -2.24 12.57
C LEU A 210 -0.02 -3.27 12.85
N GLY A 211 -1.02 -2.90 13.67
CA GLY A 211 -2.17 -3.74 14.00
C GLY A 211 -3.29 -3.76 12.96
N GLU A 212 -3.28 -2.84 11.99
CA GLU A 212 -4.30 -2.75 10.95
C GLU A 212 -3.91 -3.63 9.76
N GLU A 213 -4.71 -4.64 9.43
CA GLU A 213 -4.36 -5.65 8.42
C GLU A 213 -4.06 -5.04 7.04
N ASN A 214 -4.81 -4.01 6.62
CA ASN A 214 -4.61 -3.34 5.34
C ASN A 214 -3.34 -2.46 5.31
N LEU A 215 -2.86 -1.99 6.46
CA LEU A 215 -1.74 -1.03 6.54
C LEU A 215 -0.47 -1.62 7.17
N THR A 216 -0.54 -2.85 7.70
CA THR A 216 0.53 -3.47 8.49
C THR A 216 1.86 -3.57 7.75
N SER A 217 1.84 -3.96 6.48
CA SER A 217 3.05 -4.10 5.65
C SER A 217 3.76 -2.75 5.43
N LEU A 218 2.98 -1.68 5.27
CA LEU A 218 3.50 -0.34 5.11
C LEU A 218 4.01 0.24 6.43
N ALA A 219 3.27 0.01 7.51
CA ALA A 219 3.69 0.37 8.86
C ALA A 219 5.04 -0.29 9.20
N TYR A 220 5.18 -1.59 8.96
CA TYR A 220 6.44 -2.32 9.11
C TYR A 220 7.58 -1.71 8.29
N LYS A 221 7.36 -1.43 7.00
CA LYS A 221 8.37 -0.83 6.11
C LYS A 221 8.88 0.52 6.61
N ASN A 222 8.04 1.28 7.30
CA ASN A 222 8.42 2.54 7.94
C ASN A 222 9.14 2.30 9.27
N LEU A 223 8.55 1.49 10.16
CA LEU A 223 9.05 1.22 11.50
C LEU A 223 10.46 0.61 11.48
N LYS A 224 10.76 -0.27 10.52
CA LYS A 224 12.10 -0.89 10.39
C LYS A 224 13.23 0.10 10.12
N ASN A 225 12.92 1.32 9.68
CA ASN A 225 13.91 2.36 9.41
C ASN A 225 14.16 3.27 10.63
N PHE A 226 13.41 3.10 11.73
CA PHE A 226 13.66 3.80 12.98
C PHE A 226 14.82 3.13 13.75
N PRO A 227 15.60 3.89 14.53
CA PRO A 227 16.61 3.30 15.40
C PRO A 227 15.99 2.30 16.39
N PRO A 228 16.68 1.20 16.73
CA PRO A 228 16.19 0.18 17.66
C PRO A 228 15.66 0.75 18.98
N ASP A 229 16.38 1.69 19.60
CA ASP A 229 16.01 2.33 20.88
C ASP A 229 14.63 3.01 20.83
N SER A 230 14.24 3.52 19.65
CA SER A 230 12.93 4.15 19.46
C SER A 230 11.78 3.14 19.46
N LEU A 231 12.04 1.93 18.94
CA LEU A 231 11.10 0.83 18.94
C LEU A 231 11.04 0.13 20.30
N GLU A 232 12.19 0.01 20.97
CA GLU A 232 12.30 -0.50 22.33
C GLU A 232 11.46 0.32 23.31
N ALA A 233 11.52 1.65 23.22
CA ALA A 233 10.65 2.56 23.99
C ALA A 233 9.15 2.41 23.69
N ARG A 234 8.74 1.57 22.73
CA ARG A 234 7.35 1.27 22.36
C ARG A 234 7.03 -0.22 22.45
N LEU A 235 7.92 -1.03 23.03
CA LEU A 235 7.80 -2.48 23.04
C LEU A 235 6.46 -2.95 23.63
N ASP A 236 6.02 -2.36 24.75
CA ASP A 236 4.75 -2.72 25.38
C ASP A 236 3.54 -2.41 24.49
N SER A 237 3.62 -1.39 23.63
CA SER A 237 2.55 -1.08 22.68
C SER A 237 2.58 -2.01 21.47
N LEU A 238 3.78 -2.29 20.94
CA LEU A 238 3.99 -3.22 19.83
C LEU A 238 3.52 -4.64 20.18
N MET A 239 3.88 -5.11 21.37
CA MET A 239 3.57 -6.47 21.84
C MET A 239 2.06 -6.73 22.02
N LYS A 240 1.23 -5.68 22.13
CA LYS A 240 -0.23 -5.85 22.16
C LYS A 240 -0.77 -6.47 20.88
N PHE A 241 -0.15 -6.21 19.73
CA PHE A 241 -0.62 -6.70 18.43
C PHE A 241 -0.43 -8.21 18.24
N TRP A 242 0.30 -8.89 19.14
CA TRP A 242 0.36 -10.35 19.14
C TRP A 242 -1.02 -11.01 19.26
N LYS A 243 -1.96 -10.34 19.94
CA LYS A 243 -3.34 -10.83 20.09
C LYS A 243 -4.16 -10.77 18.79
N SER A 244 -3.63 -10.17 17.73
CA SER A 244 -4.31 -10.12 16.42
C SER A 244 -4.38 -11.51 15.80
N ASP A 245 -5.51 -11.89 15.22
CA ASP A 245 -5.62 -13.13 14.46
C ASP A 245 -4.96 -13.04 13.07
N SER A 246 -4.66 -11.82 12.60
CA SER A 246 -4.05 -11.61 11.29
C SER A 246 -2.61 -12.11 11.26
N ARG A 247 -2.37 -13.06 10.36
CA ARG A 247 -1.05 -13.61 10.04
C ARG A 247 -0.06 -12.50 9.70
N LEU A 248 -0.48 -11.53 8.87
CA LEU A 248 0.38 -10.47 8.37
C LEU A 248 0.84 -9.56 9.51
N VAL A 249 -0.07 -9.19 10.42
CA VAL A 249 0.24 -8.39 11.62
C VAL A 249 1.27 -9.10 12.49
N LYS A 250 1.07 -10.39 12.79
CA LYS A 250 2.00 -11.19 13.61
C LYS A 250 3.39 -11.29 12.99
N VAL A 251 3.47 -11.63 11.70
CA VAL A 251 4.74 -11.75 10.95
C VAL A 251 5.50 -10.43 10.94
N ASN A 252 4.82 -9.32 10.66
CA ASN A 252 5.44 -8.00 10.64
C ASN A 252 5.90 -7.55 12.03
N LEU A 253 5.13 -7.86 13.08
CA LEU A 253 5.55 -7.62 14.47
C LEU A 253 6.84 -8.39 14.80
N LEU A 254 6.90 -9.69 14.48
CA LEU A 254 8.08 -10.52 14.72
C LEU A 254 9.33 -9.97 14.04
N LYS A 255 9.24 -9.66 12.75
CA LYS A 255 10.33 -9.07 11.97
C LYS A 255 10.78 -7.71 12.50
N LEU A 256 9.86 -6.95 13.07
CA LEU A 256 10.16 -5.62 13.59
C LEU A 256 10.94 -5.69 14.91
N VAL A 257 10.52 -6.58 15.81
CA VAL A 257 11.07 -6.65 17.18
C VAL A 257 12.26 -7.58 17.31
N SER A 258 12.58 -8.40 16.31
CA SER A 258 13.62 -9.44 16.38
C SER A 258 15.03 -8.92 16.69
N HIS A 259 15.30 -7.65 16.41
CA HIS A 259 16.59 -7.00 16.66
C HIS A 259 16.68 -6.35 18.06
N ILE A 260 15.61 -6.40 18.85
CA ILE A 260 15.56 -5.83 20.21
C ILE A 260 15.89 -6.95 21.20
N HIS A 261 17.07 -6.87 21.83
CA HIS A 261 17.56 -7.87 22.79
C HIS A 261 16.96 -7.70 24.19
N ASP A 262 15.63 -7.82 24.29
CA ASP A 262 14.85 -7.76 25.53
C ASP A 262 14.20 -9.12 25.88
N ASP A 263 14.19 -9.48 27.16
CA ASP A 263 13.63 -10.75 27.66
C ASP A 263 12.15 -10.98 27.27
N LYS A 264 11.36 -9.90 27.17
CA LYS A 264 9.97 -9.95 26.70
C LYS A 264 9.92 -10.37 25.23
N VAL A 265 10.82 -9.84 24.39
CA VAL A 265 10.96 -10.23 22.97
C VAL A 265 11.34 -11.68 22.87
N PHE A 266 12.34 -12.14 23.65
CA PHE A 266 12.73 -13.55 23.62
C PHE A 266 11.56 -14.49 23.95
N LYS A 267 10.84 -14.23 25.06
CA LYS A 267 9.66 -15.01 25.45
C LYS A 267 8.57 -14.97 24.38
N PHE A 268 8.41 -13.83 23.71
CA PHE A 268 7.48 -13.67 22.61
C PHE A 268 7.86 -14.50 21.37
N LEU A 269 9.13 -14.48 20.93
CA LEU A 269 9.63 -15.33 19.84
C LEU A 269 9.43 -16.82 20.16
N GLN A 270 9.74 -17.25 21.38
CA GLN A 270 9.54 -18.63 21.81
C GLN A 270 8.08 -19.09 21.77
N ARG A 271 7.14 -18.21 22.14
CA ARG A 271 5.70 -18.50 22.03
C ARG A 271 5.25 -18.60 20.57
N SER A 272 5.82 -17.75 19.72
CA SER A 272 5.45 -17.66 18.30
C SER A 272 5.87 -18.88 17.47
N LEU A 273 6.87 -19.65 17.93
CA LEU A 273 7.20 -20.98 17.41
C LEU A 273 6.10 -22.04 17.60
N LYS A 274 5.01 -21.71 18.32
CA LYS A 274 3.87 -22.61 18.54
C LYS A 274 2.58 -22.06 17.95
N ASP A 275 2.65 -21.03 17.11
CA ASP A 275 1.47 -20.47 16.45
C ASP A 275 0.88 -21.47 15.45
N ASP A 276 -0.44 -21.43 15.28
CA ASP A 276 -1.14 -22.33 14.35
C ASP A 276 -0.71 -22.09 12.89
N LYS A 277 -0.33 -20.85 12.55
CA LYS A 277 0.08 -20.46 11.20
C LYS A 277 1.57 -20.70 10.99
N PHE A 278 1.92 -21.52 9.99
CA PHE A 278 3.31 -21.89 9.73
C PHE A 278 4.20 -20.69 9.40
N GLU A 279 3.67 -19.65 8.74
CA GLU A 279 4.45 -18.46 8.40
C GLU A 279 4.88 -17.67 9.65
N VAL A 280 4.05 -17.69 10.71
CA VAL A 280 4.39 -17.08 12.00
C VAL A 280 5.48 -17.89 12.69
N ARG A 281 5.38 -19.23 12.69
CA ARG A 281 6.41 -20.12 13.25
C ARG A 281 7.74 -19.99 12.51
N ALA A 282 7.72 -19.97 11.18
CA ALA A 282 8.91 -19.83 10.35
C ALA A 282 9.58 -18.46 10.58
N THR A 283 8.79 -17.39 10.64
CA THR A 283 9.31 -16.05 10.95
C THR A 283 9.93 -16.02 12.36
N ALA A 284 9.31 -16.66 13.35
CA ALA A 284 9.86 -16.74 14.71
C ALA A 284 11.18 -17.51 14.76
N ALA A 285 11.31 -18.60 13.99
CA ALA A 285 12.57 -19.33 13.85
C ALA A 285 13.66 -18.46 13.20
N GLN A 286 13.34 -17.74 12.11
CA GLN A 286 14.28 -16.79 11.50
C GLN A 286 14.69 -15.69 12.49
N SER A 287 13.74 -15.12 13.24
CA SER A 287 14.01 -14.06 14.22
C SER A 287 14.88 -14.52 15.39
N LEU A 288 14.92 -15.82 15.70
CA LEU A 288 15.80 -16.39 16.73
C LEU A 288 17.26 -16.55 16.26
N GLU A 289 17.58 -16.31 14.99
CA GLU A 289 18.96 -16.33 14.45
C GLU A 289 19.91 -15.45 15.28
N GLY A 290 19.47 -14.23 15.64
CA GLY A 290 20.27 -13.30 16.45
C GLY A 290 20.40 -13.67 17.94
N TRP A 291 19.73 -14.74 18.39
CA TRP A 291 19.71 -15.17 19.78
C TRP A 291 20.54 -16.45 19.92
N THR A 292 21.77 -16.32 20.40
CA THR A 292 22.75 -17.42 20.46
C THR A 292 22.78 -18.16 21.80
N ASP A 293 21.94 -17.76 22.76
CA ASP A 293 21.89 -18.43 24.05
C ASP A 293 21.36 -19.88 23.94
N LYS A 294 21.65 -20.70 24.97
CA LYS A 294 21.25 -22.11 25.00
C LYS A 294 19.73 -22.33 24.86
N LYS A 295 18.89 -21.38 25.32
CA LYS A 295 17.44 -21.50 25.26
C LYS A 295 16.95 -21.27 23.83
N ALA A 296 17.53 -20.30 23.12
CA ALA A 296 17.26 -20.01 21.72
C ALA A 296 17.65 -21.20 20.84
N VAL A 297 18.87 -21.71 20.98
CA VAL A 297 19.37 -22.92 20.29
C VAL A 297 18.43 -24.10 20.52
N LYS A 298 18.02 -24.36 21.77
CA LYS A 298 17.07 -25.45 22.09
C LYS A 298 15.72 -25.27 21.38
N SER A 299 15.28 -24.02 21.21
CA SER A 299 14.01 -23.71 20.53
C SER A 299 14.13 -23.95 19.02
N LEU A 300 15.23 -23.51 18.40
CA LEU A 300 15.53 -23.77 16.99
C LEU A 300 15.70 -25.26 16.68
N LYS A 301 16.40 -26.02 17.54
CA LYS A 301 16.53 -27.48 17.39
C LYS A 301 15.18 -28.21 17.37
N LYS A 302 14.19 -27.71 18.12
CA LYS A 302 12.82 -28.24 18.05
C LYS A 302 12.15 -27.90 16.72
N ALA A 303 12.32 -26.66 16.23
CA ALA A 303 11.77 -26.21 14.97
C ALA A 303 12.35 -26.94 13.74
N LEU A 304 13.54 -27.53 13.83
CA LEU A 304 14.06 -28.47 12.80
C LEU A 304 13.17 -29.71 12.58
N ASN A 305 12.25 -30.01 13.50
CA ASN A 305 11.30 -31.11 13.41
C ASN A 305 9.84 -30.61 13.30
N ASP A 306 9.63 -29.35 12.90
CA ASP A 306 8.30 -28.83 12.66
C ASP A 306 7.62 -29.57 11.48
N ALA A 307 6.29 -29.68 11.55
CA ALA A 307 5.50 -30.33 10.51
C ALA A 307 5.61 -29.62 9.16
N ASP A 308 5.89 -28.31 9.16
CA ASP A 308 5.99 -27.50 7.95
C ASP A 308 7.44 -27.30 7.48
N ASP A 309 7.66 -27.53 6.19
CA ASP A 309 8.98 -27.50 5.54
C ASP A 309 9.64 -26.12 5.59
N TYR A 310 8.86 -25.03 5.52
CA TYR A 310 9.39 -23.67 5.61
C TYR A 310 9.89 -23.38 7.03
N VAL A 311 9.21 -23.89 8.05
CA VAL A 311 9.64 -23.74 9.45
C VAL A 311 10.94 -24.49 9.70
N ARG A 312 11.06 -25.73 9.19
CA ARG A 312 12.30 -26.50 9.32
C ARG A 312 13.47 -25.82 8.60
N SER A 313 13.23 -25.32 7.39
CA SER A 313 14.23 -24.60 6.59
C SER A 313 14.71 -23.31 7.29
N ALA A 314 13.77 -22.53 7.85
CA ALA A 314 14.09 -21.35 8.64
C ALA A 314 14.96 -21.67 9.87
N ALA A 315 14.65 -22.76 10.59
CA ALA A 315 15.44 -23.19 11.74
C ALA A 315 16.83 -23.69 11.34
N TYR A 316 16.94 -24.39 10.22
CA TYR A 316 18.21 -24.82 9.63
C TYR A 316 19.10 -23.62 9.29
N GLU A 317 18.56 -22.62 8.56
CA GLU A 317 19.29 -21.41 8.20
C GLU A 317 19.77 -20.65 9.44
N ALA A 318 18.87 -20.45 10.43
CA ALA A 318 19.20 -19.75 11.67
C ALA A 318 20.34 -20.45 12.43
N LEU A 319 20.26 -21.78 12.64
CA LEU A 319 21.31 -22.53 13.33
C LEU A 319 22.62 -22.57 12.53
N THR A 320 22.56 -22.69 11.20
CA THR A 320 23.76 -22.67 10.34
C THR A 320 24.50 -21.34 10.47
N LYS A 321 23.77 -20.22 10.49
CA LYS A 321 24.34 -18.89 10.72
C LYS A 321 24.88 -18.69 12.14
N GLN A 322 24.35 -19.42 13.13
CA GLN A 322 24.93 -19.51 14.47
C GLN A 322 26.17 -20.41 14.53
N GLY A 323 26.60 -21.00 13.41
CA GLY A 323 27.82 -21.82 13.29
C GLY A 323 27.62 -23.31 13.53
N PHE A 324 26.38 -23.81 13.59
CA PHE A 324 26.12 -25.24 13.62
C PHE A 324 26.35 -25.86 12.24
N GLN A 325 26.99 -27.03 12.20
CA GLN A 325 27.03 -27.84 10.99
C GLN A 325 25.85 -28.80 11.00
N ILE A 326 25.00 -28.69 9.99
CA ILE A 326 23.75 -29.44 9.90
C ILE A 326 23.66 -30.09 8.53
N GLU A 327 23.32 -31.36 8.51
CA GLU A 327 23.09 -32.13 7.29
C GLU A 327 21.59 -32.33 7.09
N LYS A 328 21.11 -32.05 5.88
CA LYS A 328 19.77 -32.46 5.46
C LYS A 328 19.84 -33.94 5.08
N LYS A 329 19.14 -34.80 5.81
CA LYS A 329 19.14 -36.26 5.55
C LYS A 329 18.20 -36.61 4.41
N ASP A 330 16.95 -36.17 4.50
CA ASP A 330 15.88 -36.37 3.51
C ASP A 330 14.99 -35.10 3.49
N ASP A 331 13.91 -35.06 2.71
CA ASP A 331 13.02 -33.88 2.64
C ASP A 331 12.40 -33.47 3.99
N LEU A 332 12.35 -34.39 4.96
CA LEU A 332 11.66 -34.18 6.23
C LEU A 332 12.58 -34.03 7.45
N THR A 333 13.90 -34.26 7.36
CA THR A 333 14.75 -34.31 8.57
C THR A 333 16.13 -33.66 8.43
N TYR A 334 16.53 -32.99 9.51
CA TYR A 334 17.85 -32.38 9.68
C TYR A 334 18.61 -33.05 10.82
N LYS A 335 19.89 -33.33 10.62
CA LYS A 335 20.78 -33.85 11.66
C LYS A 335 21.90 -32.85 11.94
N ILE A 336 22.04 -32.46 13.20
CA ILE A 336 23.19 -31.66 13.63
C ILE A 336 24.42 -32.57 13.70
N LEU A 337 25.45 -32.24 12.95
CA LEU A 337 26.73 -32.96 12.91
C LEU A 337 27.71 -32.40 13.94
N GLN A 338 27.78 -31.08 14.04
CA GLN A 338 28.72 -30.39 14.93
C GLN A 338 28.08 -29.11 15.49
N GLU A 339 28.27 -28.88 16.79
CA GLU A 339 27.94 -27.61 17.43
C GLU A 339 29.12 -26.62 17.28
N PRO A 340 28.87 -25.31 17.18
CA PRO A 340 29.95 -24.32 17.14
C PRO A 340 30.79 -24.44 18.41
N GLU A 341 32.11 -24.36 18.27
CA GLU A 341 33.00 -24.30 19.42
C GLU A 341 32.63 -23.09 20.29
N LYS A 342 32.56 -23.28 21.61
CA LYS A 342 32.24 -22.18 22.53
C LYS A 342 33.30 -21.10 22.40
N THR A 343 32.99 -20.03 21.68
CA THR A 343 33.80 -18.81 21.78
C THR A 343 33.62 -18.28 23.20
N ASN A 344 34.71 -18.24 23.97
CA ASN A 344 34.75 -17.58 25.27
C ASN A 344 34.61 -16.06 25.05
N SER A 345 33.41 -15.57 24.75
CA SER A 345 33.12 -14.14 24.55
C SER A 345 32.27 -13.57 25.70
N HIS A 346 32.68 -13.85 26.94
CA HIS A 346 32.36 -13.00 28.10
C HIS A 346 33.66 -12.59 28.79
N LYS A 347 34.43 -11.73 28.11
CA LYS A 347 35.41 -10.84 28.74
C LYS A 347 35.50 -9.54 27.93
N LYS A 348 34.59 -8.61 28.19
CA LYS A 348 34.87 -7.23 28.64
C LYS A 348 33.59 -6.42 28.66
#